data_AF-A0A1H1FEF6-F1
#
_entry.id   AF-A0A1H1FEF6-F1
#
_cell.length_a   1.000
_cell.length_b   1.000
_cell.length_c   1.000
_cell.angle_alpha   90.00
_cell.angle_beta   90.00
_cell.angle_gamma   90.00
#
_symmetry.space_group_name_H-M   'P 1'
#
loop_
_entity.id
_entity.type
_entity.pdbx_description
1 polymer ?
#
loop_
_entity_poly.entity_id
_entity_poly.type
_entity_poly.pdbx_seq_one_letter_code
_entity_poly.pdbx_strand_id
1 'polypeptide(L)'
;MRVDQALRDYHKDQAARAREIYIQSRTSSTDVADWKAAVLDARRSIKQALRASNYLRDVGAAVLADSEHTRVFRYALAPPLSKDQFALCYPIAKGVTGKARKLAVASAFAQSIQDRRDQALTPWLLAGRLPSRQELKKFFWSIGPLLAQQQFATAQRNRLARLQESQVTAILDASGWVKLQSSLLDVKAALPQRHYMHKTRFATNTATPQEVDVALGLPNTVVLAMECKVSNDETNSVKRINDVLKKAHAWKDHWGSFVKTAAVLQGVIAAKDVMRLLDGGVEVFWSHDLPRFERWLSENA
;
A
#
# COMPACT_ATOMS: atom_id res chain seq x y z
N MET A 1 -15.84 15.83 -23.29
CA MET A 1 -17.12 16.19 -22.66
C MET A 1 -16.80 17.23 -21.59
N ARG A 2 -17.43 18.42 -21.61
CA ARG A 2 -17.20 19.41 -20.53
C ARG A 2 -17.80 18.85 -19.24
N VAL A 3 -16.98 18.75 -18.19
CA VAL A 3 -17.45 18.42 -16.83
C VAL A 3 -18.34 19.56 -16.37
N ASP A 4 -19.57 19.22 -15.96
CA ASP A 4 -20.56 20.17 -15.45
C ASP A 4 -20.01 20.97 -14.24
N GLN A 5 -20.33 22.26 -14.19
CA GLN A 5 -19.89 23.16 -13.12
C GLN A 5 -20.45 22.73 -11.76
N ALA A 6 -21.70 22.27 -11.71
CA ALA A 6 -22.30 21.77 -10.46
C ALA A 6 -21.56 20.53 -9.93
N LEU A 7 -21.07 19.66 -10.81
CA LEU A 7 -20.24 18.51 -10.44
C LEU A 7 -18.88 18.96 -9.89
N ARG A 8 -18.26 19.97 -10.50
CA ARG A 8 -16.99 20.53 -10.00
C ARG A 8 -17.14 21.13 -8.61
N ASP A 9 -18.19 21.90 -8.38
CA ASP A 9 -18.48 22.53 -7.09
C ASP A 9 -18.76 21.48 -6.01
N TYR A 10 -19.55 20.45 -6.35
CA TYR A 10 -19.74 19.30 -5.47
C TYR A 10 -18.40 18.67 -5.04
N HIS A 11 -17.50 18.36 -5.99
CA HIS A 11 -16.22 17.73 -5.65
C HIS A 11 -15.28 18.64 -4.85
N LYS A 12 -15.38 19.96 -5.01
CA LYS A 12 -14.65 20.93 -4.20
C LYS A 12 -15.11 20.88 -2.74
N ASP A 13 -16.42 20.86 -2.51
CA ASP A 13 -17.00 20.77 -1.17
C ASP A 13 -16.69 19.42 -0.51
N GLN A 14 -16.78 18.32 -1.26
CA GLN A 14 -16.44 17.00 -0.75
C GLN A 14 -14.95 16.86 -0.39
N ALA A 15 -14.04 17.53 -1.11
CA ALA A 15 -12.63 17.56 -0.75
C ALA A 15 -12.38 18.27 0.57
N ALA A 16 -13.06 19.40 0.81
CA ALA A 16 -13.04 20.09 2.11
C ALA A 16 -13.61 19.21 3.22
N ARG A 17 -14.75 18.56 2.97
CA ARG A 17 -15.38 17.65 3.93
C ARG A 17 -14.51 16.44 4.27
N ALA A 18 -13.87 15.83 3.28
CA ALA A 18 -12.96 14.70 3.49
C ALA A 18 -11.78 15.08 4.40
N ARG A 19 -11.26 16.31 4.25
CA ARG A 19 -10.22 16.86 5.12
C ARG A 19 -10.71 17.03 6.56
N GLU A 20 -11.91 17.56 6.77
CA GLU A 20 -12.51 17.70 8.10
C GLU A 20 -12.69 16.34 8.78
N ILE A 21 -13.23 15.35 8.06
CA ILE A 21 -13.39 13.99 8.56
C ILE A 21 -12.04 13.39 8.96
N TYR A 22 -11.01 13.59 8.12
CA TYR A 22 -9.66 13.14 8.45
C TYR A 22 -9.16 13.77 9.75
N ILE A 23 -9.29 15.09 9.92
CA ILE A 23 -8.87 15.81 11.14
C ILE A 23 -9.63 15.28 12.36
N GLN A 24 -10.94 15.14 12.27
CA GLN A 24 -11.79 14.64 13.36
C GLN A 24 -11.48 13.19 13.73
N SER A 25 -11.07 12.37 12.75
CA SER A 25 -10.70 10.96 12.99
C SER A 25 -9.39 10.80 13.78
N ARG A 26 -8.57 11.85 13.90
CA ARG A 26 -7.33 11.85 14.71
C ARG A 26 -7.68 12.00 16.19
N THR A 27 -8.30 10.97 16.77
CA THR A 27 -8.57 10.89 18.21
C THR A 27 -7.41 10.24 18.95
N SER A 28 -7.06 10.80 20.12
CA SER A 28 -5.92 10.35 20.91
C SER A 28 -6.08 8.92 21.45
N SER A 29 -7.30 8.48 21.77
CA SER A 29 -7.54 7.18 22.40
C SER A 29 -7.27 5.99 21.46
N THR A 30 -7.77 6.03 20.22
CA THR A 30 -7.57 4.97 19.23
C THR A 30 -6.11 4.94 18.77
N ASP A 31 -5.52 6.11 18.49
CA ASP A 31 -4.12 6.23 18.10
C ASP A 31 -3.18 5.68 19.20
N VAL A 32 -3.51 5.87 20.48
CA VAL A 32 -2.72 5.33 21.61
C VAL A 32 -2.79 3.81 21.68
N ALA A 33 -3.96 3.20 21.45
CA ALA A 33 -4.10 1.74 21.45
C ALA A 33 -3.31 1.11 20.29
N ASP A 34 -3.48 1.64 19.08
CA ASP A 34 -2.76 1.22 17.87
C ASP A 34 -1.24 1.41 18.05
N TRP A 35 -0.81 2.51 18.68
CA TRP A 35 0.60 2.75 19.02
C TRP A 35 1.17 1.71 19.99
N LYS A 36 0.45 1.41 21.07
CA LYS A 36 0.87 0.39 22.05
C LYS A 36 1.02 -0.98 21.40
N ALA A 37 0.08 -1.36 20.53
CA ALA A 37 0.16 -2.60 19.77
C ALA A 37 1.42 -2.63 18.88
N ALA A 38 1.68 -1.55 18.13
CA ALA A 38 2.87 -1.44 17.29
C ALA A 38 4.18 -1.54 18.09
N VAL A 39 4.24 -0.98 19.30
CA VAL A 39 5.41 -1.11 20.18
C VAL A 39 5.63 -2.56 20.63
N LEU A 40 4.56 -3.28 20.97
CA LEU A 40 4.64 -4.70 21.36
C LEU A 40 5.09 -5.57 20.18
N ASP A 41 4.55 -5.33 18.99
CA ASP A 41 4.91 -6.07 17.77
C ASP A 41 6.34 -5.77 17.32
N ALA A 42 6.81 -4.53 17.44
CA ALA A 42 8.19 -4.17 17.18
C ALA A 42 9.14 -4.92 18.12
N ARG A 43 8.84 -4.96 19.43
CA ARG A 43 9.62 -5.72 20.42
C ARG A 43 9.65 -7.21 20.09
N ARG A 44 8.52 -7.79 19.70
CA ARG A 44 8.43 -9.20 19.29
C ARG A 44 9.30 -9.48 18.07
N SER A 45 9.18 -8.62 17.04
CA SER A 45 9.94 -8.72 15.80
C SER A 45 11.44 -8.64 16.05
N ILE A 46 11.89 -7.70 16.89
CA ILE A 46 13.30 -7.54 17.26
C ILE A 46 13.80 -8.78 17.99
N LYS A 47 13.04 -9.29 18.97
CA LYS A 47 13.40 -10.49 19.74
C LYS A 47 13.54 -11.73 18.84
N GLN A 48 12.62 -11.91 17.89
CA GLN A 48 12.67 -13.01 16.92
C GLN A 48 13.88 -12.88 16.00
N ALA A 49 14.09 -11.71 15.40
CA ALA A 49 15.21 -11.47 14.49
C ALA A 49 16.58 -11.63 15.19
N LEU A 50 16.71 -11.13 16.43
CA LEU A 50 17.94 -11.34 17.22
C LEU A 50 18.17 -12.83 17.52
N ARG A 51 17.14 -13.58 17.91
CA ARG A 51 17.31 -15.02 18.16
C ARG A 51 17.68 -15.79 16.90
N ALA A 52 16.98 -15.53 15.80
CA ALA A 52 17.21 -16.19 14.52
C ALA A 52 18.60 -15.91 13.96
N SER A 53 19.13 -14.71 14.18
CA SER A 53 20.47 -14.30 13.71
C SER A 53 21.59 -14.52 14.73
N ASN A 54 21.33 -15.28 15.80
CA ASN A 54 22.30 -15.48 16.87
C ASN A 54 22.87 -14.14 17.41
N TYR A 55 21.98 -13.18 17.64
CA TYR A 55 22.23 -11.79 18.02
C TYR A 55 23.06 -11.03 16.97
N LEU A 56 22.60 -11.04 15.73
CA LEU A 56 23.25 -10.41 14.56
C LEU A 56 24.59 -11.03 14.12
N ARG A 57 24.99 -12.17 14.71
CA ARG A 57 26.23 -12.88 14.33
C ARG A 57 26.06 -13.72 13.06
N ASP A 58 24.83 -14.14 12.76
CA ASP A 58 24.49 -14.92 11.57
C ASP A 58 23.21 -14.40 10.91
N VAL A 59 23.30 -13.17 10.40
CA VAL A 59 22.18 -12.51 9.72
C VAL A 59 21.83 -13.19 8.40
N GLY A 60 22.81 -13.75 7.69
CA GLY A 60 22.59 -14.45 6.43
C GLY A 60 21.66 -15.65 6.60
N ALA A 61 21.94 -16.54 7.57
CA ALA A 61 21.08 -17.69 7.83
C ALA A 61 19.67 -17.27 8.25
N ALA A 62 19.55 -16.24 9.08
CA ALA A 62 18.25 -15.72 9.51
C ALA A 62 17.40 -15.23 8.32
N VAL A 63 18.01 -14.51 7.37
CA VAL A 63 17.31 -14.02 6.17
C VAL A 63 16.91 -15.16 5.23
N LEU A 64 17.72 -16.21 5.13
CA LEU A 64 17.39 -17.39 4.32
C LEU A 64 16.21 -18.18 4.90
N ALA A 65 16.14 -18.27 6.23
CA ALA A 65 15.05 -18.92 6.93
C ALA A 65 13.75 -18.11 6.84
N ASP A 66 13.82 -16.79 7.10
CA ASP A 66 12.67 -15.90 7.05
C ASP A 66 13.07 -14.48 6.63
N SER A 67 12.55 -14.06 5.47
CA SER A 67 12.78 -12.72 4.94
C SER A 67 12.14 -11.59 5.76
N GLU A 68 11.19 -11.89 6.66
CA GLU A 68 10.57 -10.87 7.53
C GLU A 68 11.59 -10.21 8.49
N HIS A 69 12.69 -10.91 8.80
CA HIS A 69 13.77 -10.36 9.62
C HIS A 69 14.55 -9.22 8.96
N THR A 70 14.54 -9.15 7.62
CA THR A 70 15.22 -8.09 6.84
C THR A 70 14.81 -6.68 7.27
N ARG A 71 13.55 -6.51 7.68
CA ARG A 71 13.05 -5.24 8.20
C ARG A 71 13.78 -4.84 9.48
N VAL A 72 13.95 -5.74 10.44
CA VAL A 72 14.66 -5.43 11.70
C VAL A 72 16.13 -5.12 11.41
N PHE A 73 16.78 -5.92 10.57
CA PHE A 73 18.20 -5.73 10.26
C PHE A 73 18.49 -4.39 9.60
N ARG A 74 17.61 -3.89 8.71
CA ARG A 74 17.74 -2.53 8.15
C ARG A 74 17.68 -1.42 9.20
N TYR A 75 16.98 -1.64 10.30
CA TYR A 75 16.88 -0.70 11.42
C TYR A 75 18.03 -0.83 12.43
N ALA A 76 18.84 -1.89 12.33
CA ALA A 76 20.09 -2.04 13.09
C ALA A 76 21.29 -1.33 12.43
N LEU A 77 21.12 -0.81 11.22
CA LEU A 77 22.13 -0.03 10.51
C LEU A 77 22.17 1.43 11.01
N ALA A 78 23.31 2.08 10.87
CA ALA A 78 23.54 3.49 11.17
C ALA A 78 23.98 4.27 9.91
N PRO A 79 23.13 5.17 9.37
CA PRO A 79 21.71 5.33 9.69
C PRO A 79 20.86 4.14 9.18
N PRO A 80 19.66 3.93 9.74
CA PRO A 80 18.68 2.96 9.22
C PRO A 80 18.36 3.19 7.75
N LEU A 81 18.13 2.11 7.00
CA LEU A 81 17.79 2.18 5.58
C LEU A 81 16.35 1.76 5.29
N SER A 82 15.66 2.49 4.41
CA SER A 82 14.42 1.99 3.79
C SER A 82 14.72 0.76 2.91
N LYS A 83 13.67 0.04 2.47
CA LYS A 83 13.84 -1.10 1.56
C LYS A 83 14.51 -0.68 0.25
N ASP A 84 14.09 0.45 -0.30
CA ASP A 84 14.60 0.96 -1.57
C ASP A 84 16.01 1.50 -1.42
N GLN A 85 16.31 2.22 -0.33
CA GLN A 85 17.67 2.67 -0.04
C GLN A 85 18.63 1.50 0.17
N PHE A 86 18.20 0.44 0.86
CA PHE A 86 19.00 -0.77 1.01
C PHE A 86 19.32 -1.39 -0.35
N ALA A 87 18.34 -1.49 -1.25
CA ALA A 87 18.54 -2.03 -2.59
C ALA A 87 19.48 -1.18 -3.45
N LEU A 88 19.60 0.13 -3.18
CA LEU A 88 20.57 1.01 -3.83
C LEU A 88 21.99 0.80 -3.28
N CYS A 89 22.14 0.66 -1.97
CA CYS A 89 23.45 0.44 -1.34
C CYS A 89 24.00 -0.98 -1.57
N TYR A 90 23.13 -1.97 -1.66
CA TYR A 90 23.46 -3.38 -1.82
C TYR A 90 22.71 -3.97 -3.03
N PRO A 91 23.05 -3.55 -4.26
CA PRO A 91 22.33 -3.96 -5.45
C PRO A 91 22.57 -5.45 -5.74
N ILE A 92 21.50 -6.14 -6.14
CA ILE A 92 21.56 -7.51 -6.65
C ILE A 92 21.51 -7.46 -8.16
N ALA A 93 22.42 -8.16 -8.83
CA ALA A 93 22.54 -8.16 -10.28
C ALA A 93 21.20 -8.50 -10.97
N LYS A 94 20.90 -7.75 -12.03
CA LYS A 94 19.73 -8.00 -12.89
C LYS A 94 19.89 -9.37 -13.54
N GLY A 95 18.86 -10.21 -13.47
CA GLY A 95 18.89 -11.59 -13.99
C GLY A 95 19.05 -12.69 -12.92
N VAL A 96 19.45 -12.35 -11.69
CA VAL A 96 19.49 -13.31 -10.59
C VAL A 96 18.06 -13.60 -10.10
N THR A 97 17.65 -14.87 -10.14
CA THR A 97 16.29 -15.33 -9.78
C THR A 97 16.31 -16.51 -8.80
N GLY A 98 15.14 -16.88 -8.28
CA GLY A 98 14.95 -18.08 -7.46
C GLY A 98 15.87 -18.18 -6.25
N LYS A 99 16.47 -19.36 -6.05
CA LYS A 99 17.38 -19.67 -4.93
C LYS A 99 18.63 -18.79 -4.93
N ALA A 100 19.22 -18.53 -6.10
CA ALA A 100 20.39 -17.68 -6.23
C ALA A 100 20.10 -16.25 -5.73
N ARG A 101 18.90 -15.74 -6.00
CA ARG A 101 18.49 -14.43 -5.49
C ARG A 101 18.35 -14.41 -3.97
N LYS A 102 17.76 -15.45 -3.37
CA LYS A 102 17.66 -15.56 -1.91
C LYS A 102 19.04 -15.54 -1.25
N LEU A 103 20.01 -16.28 -1.80
CA LEU A 103 21.39 -16.27 -1.32
C LEU A 103 22.03 -14.89 -1.47
N ALA A 104 21.88 -14.23 -2.62
CA ALA A 104 22.39 -12.88 -2.82
C ALA A 104 21.80 -11.86 -1.83
N VAL A 105 20.49 -11.93 -1.55
CA VAL A 105 19.84 -11.09 -0.53
C VAL A 105 20.43 -11.36 0.85
N ALA A 106 20.59 -12.63 1.24
CA ALA A 106 21.15 -12.99 2.54
C ALA A 106 22.59 -12.48 2.71
N SER A 107 23.43 -12.66 1.68
CA SER A 107 24.81 -12.15 1.67
C SER A 107 24.85 -10.63 1.76
N ALA A 108 23.98 -9.92 1.02
CA ALA A 108 23.86 -8.47 1.10
C ALA A 108 23.53 -7.99 2.52
N PHE A 109 22.63 -8.69 3.22
CA PHE A 109 22.29 -8.35 4.60
C PHE A 109 23.44 -8.63 5.57
N ALA A 110 24.14 -9.76 5.43
CA ALA A 110 25.32 -10.06 6.23
C ALA A 110 26.41 -8.98 6.04
N GLN A 111 26.69 -8.61 4.78
CA GLN A 111 27.63 -7.55 4.45
C GLN A 111 27.20 -6.20 5.05
N SER A 112 25.92 -5.85 4.97
CA SER A 112 25.42 -4.57 5.48
C SER A 112 25.63 -4.38 6.98
N ILE A 113 25.55 -5.46 7.77
CA ILE A 113 25.79 -5.43 9.21
C ILE A 113 27.29 -5.29 9.49
N GLN A 114 28.15 -5.85 8.63
CA GLN A 114 29.59 -5.66 8.75
C GLN A 114 29.97 -4.20 8.49
N ASP A 115 29.42 -3.62 7.42
CA ASP A 115 29.78 -2.29 6.94
C ASP A 115 29.18 -1.14 7.75
N ARG A 116 27.90 -1.25 8.16
CA ARG A 116 27.09 -0.09 8.55
C ARG A 116 26.39 -0.24 9.90
N ARG A 117 26.65 -1.29 10.68
CA ARG A 117 26.05 -1.41 12.02
C ARG A 117 26.52 -0.29 12.94
N ASP A 118 25.66 0.12 13.86
CA ASP A 118 26.10 0.95 14.99
C ASP A 118 26.92 0.09 15.97
N GLN A 119 28.24 0.26 15.93
CA GLN A 119 29.16 -0.48 16.80
C GLN A 119 28.90 -0.23 18.29
N ALA A 120 28.42 0.97 18.67
CA ALA A 120 28.09 1.32 20.05
C ALA A 120 26.75 0.72 20.52
N LEU A 121 25.87 0.34 19.59
CA LEU A 121 24.67 -0.46 19.88
C LEU A 121 24.91 -1.96 19.78
N THR A 122 25.97 -2.41 19.10
CA THR A 122 26.30 -3.84 18.94
C THR A 122 27.72 -4.20 19.41
N PRO A 123 28.17 -3.80 20.62
CA PRO A 123 29.55 -4.01 21.06
C PRO A 123 29.93 -5.49 21.20
N TRP A 124 28.95 -6.37 21.45
CA TRP A 124 29.18 -7.81 21.57
C TRP A 124 29.70 -8.45 20.27
N LEU A 125 29.39 -7.87 19.10
CA LEU A 125 29.88 -8.35 17.82
C LEU A 125 31.39 -8.12 17.67
N LEU A 126 31.88 -6.96 18.12
CA LEU A 126 33.32 -6.68 18.14
C LEU A 126 34.04 -7.58 19.14
N ALA A 127 33.43 -7.80 20.30
CA ALA A 127 33.98 -8.66 21.35
C ALA A 127 33.80 -10.17 21.09
N GLY A 128 33.24 -10.58 19.94
CA GLY A 128 33.07 -11.99 19.59
C GLY A 128 32.18 -12.80 20.55
N ARG A 129 31.32 -12.14 21.34
CA ARG A 129 30.55 -12.76 22.42
C ARG A 129 29.04 -12.59 22.26
N LEU A 130 28.29 -13.20 23.18
CA LEU A 130 26.87 -12.92 23.34
C LEU A 130 26.65 -11.55 24.00
N PRO A 131 25.54 -10.86 23.68
CA PRO A 131 25.21 -9.60 24.32
C PRO A 131 24.82 -9.78 25.79
N SER A 132 25.15 -8.79 26.60
CA SER A 132 24.64 -8.68 27.97
C SER A 132 23.17 -8.24 27.99
N ARG A 133 22.49 -8.40 29.13
CA ARG A 133 21.12 -7.91 29.30
C ARG A 133 21.01 -6.38 29.12
N GLN A 134 22.04 -5.64 29.55
CA GLN A 134 22.06 -4.18 29.42
C GLN A 134 22.25 -3.75 27.96
N GLU A 135 23.12 -4.43 27.22
CA GLU A 135 23.34 -4.18 25.79
C GLU A 135 22.07 -4.48 24.98
N LEU A 136 21.40 -5.59 25.27
CA LEU A 136 20.10 -5.89 24.67
C LEU A 136 19.08 -4.81 24.99
N LYS A 137 18.96 -4.39 26.26
CA LYS A 137 18.03 -3.31 26.66
C LYS A 137 18.32 -2.03 25.88
N LYS A 138 19.59 -1.61 25.77
CA LYS A 138 19.99 -0.45 24.98
C LYS A 138 19.55 -0.59 23.52
N PHE A 139 19.85 -1.73 22.89
CA PHE A 139 19.44 -2.01 21.52
C PHE A 139 17.92 -1.90 21.32
N PHE A 140 17.13 -2.55 22.19
CA PHE A 140 15.66 -2.48 22.14
C PHE A 140 15.12 -1.05 22.26
N TRP A 141 15.73 -0.23 23.12
CA TRP A 141 15.26 1.14 23.37
C TRP A 141 15.66 2.08 22.23
N SER A 142 16.77 1.82 21.55
CA SER A 142 17.23 2.61 20.41
C SER A 142 16.43 2.32 19.14
N ILE A 143 16.27 1.06 18.75
CA ILE A 143 15.64 0.72 17.47
C ILE A 143 14.12 0.46 17.58
N GLY A 144 13.64 0.13 18.77
CA GLY A 144 12.24 -0.22 19.03
C GLY A 144 11.25 0.88 18.61
N PRO A 145 11.44 2.14 19.03
CA PRO A 145 10.56 3.23 18.63
C PRO A 145 10.55 3.49 17.12
N LEU A 146 11.70 3.37 16.46
CA LEU A 146 11.83 3.57 15.01
C LEU A 146 11.05 2.50 14.22
N LEU A 147 11.16 1.24 14.65
CA LEU A 147 10.43 0.13 14.05
C LEU A 147 8.93 0.22 14.34
N ALA A 148 8.55 0.56 15.57
CA ALA A 148 7.15 0.75 15.96
C ALA A 148 6.48 1.86 15.14
N GLN A 149 7.16 3.00 14.93
CA GLN A 149 6.67 4.08 14.08
C GLN A 149 6.40 3.62 12.64
N GLN A 150 7.32 2.85 12.06
CA GLN A 150 7.15 2.34 10.71
C GLN A 150 6.02 1.30 10.62
N GLN A 151 5.90 0.42 11.61
CA GLN A 151 4.83 -0.57 11.68
C GLN A 151 3.47 0.09 11.85
N PHE A 152 3.34 1.03 12.79
CA PHE A 152 2.14 1.81 13.03
C PHE A 152 1.67 2.52 11.76
N ALA A 153 2.57 3.29 11.12
CA ALA A 153 2.23 4.03 9.91
C ALA A 153 1.82 3.10 8.75
N THR A 154 2.40 1.90 8.67
CA THR A 154 2.04 0.91 7.64
C THR A 154 0.69 0.26 7.93
N ALA A 155 0.45 -0.13 9.19
CA ALA A 155 -0.80 -0.72 9.63
C ALA A 155 -1.97 0.25 9.46
N GLN A 156 -1.79 1.52 9.84
CA GLN A 156 -2.82 2.55 9.69
C GLN A 156 -3.20 2.75 8.21
N ARG A 157 -2.22 2.89 7.30
CA ARG A 157 -2.48 3.01 5.86
C ARG A 157 -3.20 1.79 5.29
N ASN A 158 -2.76 0.59 5.66
CA ASN A 158 -3.37 -0.66 5.18
C ASN A 158 -4.80 -0.85 5.71
N ARG A 159 -5.05 -0.50 6.97
CA ARG A 159 -6.38 -0.57 7.60
C ARG A 159 -7.37 0.31 6.86
N LEU A 160 -7.01 1.57 6.60
CA LEU A 160 -7.89 2.52 5.90
C LEU A 160 -8.17 2.07 4.47
N ALA A 161 -7.15 1.64 3.72
CA ALA A 161 -7.32 1.13 2.36
C ALA A 161 -8.25 -0.10 2.31
N ARG A 162 -8.02 -1.08 3.21
CA ARG A 162 -8.88 -2.29 3.30
C ARG A 162 -10.31 -1.95 3.69
N LEU A 163 -10.50 -1.02 4.63
CA LEU A 163 -11.83 -0.59 5.05
C LEU A 163 -12.59 0.03 3.88
N GLN A 164 -11.98 0.99 3.17
CA GLN A 164 -12.56 1.62 1.98
C GLN A 164 -12.98 0.58 0.94
N GLU A 165 -12.08 -0.33 0.58
CA GLU A 165 -12.40 -1.40 -0.38
C GLU A 165 -13.53 -2.31 0.10
N SER A 166 -13.52 -2.70 1.39
CA SER A 166 -14.56 -3.55 1.96
C SER A 166 -15.94 -2.88 1.95
N GLN A 167 -16.00 -1.56 2.11
CA GLN A 167 -17.26 -0.81 2.04
C GLN A 167 -17.80 -0.79 0.61
N VAL A 168 -16.92 -0.64 -0.39
CA VAL A 168 -17.32 -0.73 -1.80
C VAL A 168 -17.86 -2.12 -2.12
N THR A 169 -17.17 -3.20 -1.72
CA THR A 169 -17.65 -4.56 -1.98
C THR A 169 -18.94 -4.87 -1.22
N ALA A 170 -19.09 -4.37 0.01
CA ALA A 170 -20.32 -4.55 0.79
C ALA A 170 -21.54 -3.89 0.12
N ILE A 171 -21.37 -2.71 -0.50
CA ILE A 171 -22.43 -2.08 -1.29
C ILE A 171 -22.79 -2.95 -2.50
N LEU A 172 -21.79 -3.48 -3.21
CA LEU A 172 -22.04 -4.36 -4.36
C LEU A 172 -22.81 -5.62 -3.94
N ASP A 173 -22.39 -6.28 -2.87
CA ASP A 173 -23.06 -7.46 -2.32
C ASP A 173 -24.51 -7.12 -1.93
N ALA A 174 -24.72 -6.00 -1.23
CA ALA A 174 -26.05 -5.54 -0.81
C ALA A 174 -26.95 -5.14 -2.00
N SER A 175 -26.38 -4.60 -3.07
CA SER A 175 -27.08 -4.26 -4.32
C SER A 175 -27.30 -5.48 -5.25
N GLY A 176 -26.97 -6.69 -4.78
CA GLY A 176 -27.21 -7.95 -5.50
C GLY A 176 -26.23 -8.23 -6.63
N TRP A 177 -25.01 -7.71 -6.56
CA TRP A 177 -23.93 -8.09 -7.47
C TRP A 177 -23.32 -9.42 -7.08
N VAL A 178 -22.84 -10.18 -8.07
CA VAL A 178 -22.21 -11.48 -7.85
C VAL A 178 -20.68 -11.34 -7.89
N LYS A 179 -20.01 -11.71 -6.81
CA LYS A 179 -18.55 -11.75 -6.75
C LYS A 179 -18.01 -12.95 -7.54
N LEU A 180 -17.07 -12.70 -8.44
CA LEU A 180 -16.26 -13.72 -9.11
C LEU A 180 -14.87 -13.83 -8.49
N GLN A 181 -14.22 -14.97 -8.72
CA GLN A 181 -12.81 -15.15 -8.38
C GLN A 181 -11.95 -14.18 -9.20
N SER A 182 -10.94 -13.59 -8.57
CA SER A 182 -9.99 -12.72 -9.26
C SER A 182 -9.19 -13.50 -10.32
N SER A 183 -9.15 -12.97 -11.54
CA SER A 183 -8.40 -13.50 -12.69
C SER A 183 -7.86 -12.38 -13.56
N LEU A 184 -7.00 -12.68 -14.54
CA LEU A 184 -6.65 -11.67 -15.54
C LEU A 184 -7.86 -11.37 -16.43
N LEU A 185 -8.16 -10.10 -16.65
CA LEU A 185 -9.11 -9.61 -17.65
C LEU A 185 -8.32 -9.23 -18.91
N ASP A 186 -8.31 -10.13 -19.89
CA ASP A 186 -7.57 -10.05 -21.16
C ASP A 186 -8.44 -10.26 -22.42
N VAL A 187 -9.74 -10.49 -22.23
CA VAL A 187 -10.75 -10.53 -23.29
C VAL A 187 -11.95 -9.63 -23.00
N LYS A 188 -12.57 -9.11 -24.05
CA LYS A 188 -13.84 -8.37 -23.94
C LYS A 188 -14.93 -9.28 -23.36
N ALA A 189 -15.85 -8.69 -22.60
CA ALA A 189 -16.94 -9.42 -21.93
C ALA A 189 -16.49 -10.50 -20.92
N ALA A 190 -15.21 -10.54 -20.52
CA ALA A 190 -14.71 -11.47 -19.51
C ALA A 190 -15.37 -11.27 -18.13
N LEU A 191 -15.98 -10.10 -17.90
CA LEU A 191 -16.75 -9.80 -16.70
C LEU A 191 -18.22 -9.56 -17.08
N PRO A 192 -19.13 -10.51 -16.78
CA PRO A 192 -20.55 -10.37 -17.09
C PRO A 192 -21.21 -9.20 -16.34
N GLN A 193 -22.33 -8.71 -16.87
CA GLN A 193 -23.12 -7.66 -16.22
C GLN A 193 -23.53 -8.08 -14.80
N ARG A 194 -23.56 -7.13 -13.85
CA ARG A 194 -23.86 -7.35 -12.42
C ARG A 194 -22.93 -8.35 -11.73
N HIS A 195 -21.74 -8.58 -12.28
CA HIS A 195 -20.66 -9.33 -11.63
C HIS A 195 -19.48 -8.41 -11.32
N TYR A 196 -18.75 -8.72 -10.26
CA TYR A 196 -17.55 -7.96 -9.91
C TYR A 196 -16.39 -8.86 -9.49
N MET A 197 -15.16 -8.37 -9.65
CA MET A 197 -13.95 -8.97 -9.13
C MET A 197 -13.24 -7.97 -8.21
N HIS A 198 -12.73 -8.43 -7.08
CA HIS A 198 -11.95 -7.63 -6.13
C HIS A 198 -10.47 -8.04 -6.20
N LYS A 199 -9.56 -7.07 -6.27
CA LYS A 199 -8.11 -7.25 -6.42
C LYS A 199 -7.71 -8.05 -7.67
N THR A 200 -8.22 -7.59 -8.81
CA THR A 200 -8.02 -8.24 -10.11
C THR A 200 -6.94 -7.57 -10.96
N ARG A 201 -6.70 -8.06 -12.18
CA ARG A 201 -5.72 -7.48 -13.12
C ARG A 201 -6.32 -7.26 -14.49
N PHE A 202 -5.93 -6.18 -15.14
CA PHE A 202 -6.27 -5.86 -16.53
C PHE A 202 -5.05 -6.01 -17.43
N ALA A 203 -5.24 -6.65 -18.58
CA ALA A 203 -4.30 -6.51 -19.67
C ALA A 203 -4.19 -5.03 -20.08
N THR A 204 -2.99 -4.65 -20.49
CA THR A 204 -2.69 -3.31 -21.03
C THR A 204 -1.81 -3.48 -22.26
N ASN A 205 -1.60 -2.40 -23.01
CA ASN A 205 -0.64 -2.38 -24.13
C ASN A 205 0.83 -2.57 -23.69
N THR A 206 1.09 -2.74 -22.38
CA THR A 206 2.41 -3.01 -21.84
C THR A 206 2.57 -4.49 -21.48
N ALA A 207 3.82 -4.96 -21.39
CA ALA A 207 4.12 -6.36 -21.05
C ALA A 207 3.65 -6.79 -19.65
N THR A 208 3.18 -5.88 -18.79
CA THR A 208 2.76 -6.19 -17.42
C THR A 208 1.31 -5.75 -17.20
N PRO A 209 0.40 -6.69 -16.88
CA PRO A 209 -0.96 -6.36 -16.47
C PRO A 209 -0.98 -5.44 -15.25
N GLN A 210 -1.96 -4.53 -15.19
CA GLN A 210 -2.12 -3.61 -14.07
C GLN A 210 -3.18 -4.11 -13.11
N GLU A 211 -2.90 -4.02 -11.81
CA GLU A 211 -3.88 -4.35 -10.76
C GLU A 211 -4.99 -3.29 -10.70
N VAL A 212 -6.20 -3.76 -10.44
CA VAL A 212 -7.43 -2.99 -10.23
C VAL A 212 -8.01 -3.38 -8.88
N ASP A 213 -8.40 -2.40 -8.07
CA ASP A 213 -8.98 -2.68 -6.76
C ASP A 213 -10.34 -3.35 -6.90
N VAL A 214 -11.25 -2.81 -7.71
CA VAL A 214 -12.55 -3.43 -8.01
C VAL A 214 -12.86 -3.31 -9.49
N ALA A 215 -13.21 -4.41 -10.15
CA ALA A 215 -13.71 -4.42 -11.52
C ALA A 215 -15.18 -4.80 -11.52
N LEU A 216 -16.03 -4.08 -12.27
CA LEU A 216 -17.48 -4.32 -12.33
C LEU A 216 -17.93 -4.48 -13.79
N GLY A 217 -18.68 -5.53 -14.09
CA GLY A 217 -19.30 -5.70 -15.40
C GLY A 217 -20.56 -4.84 -15.52
N LEU A 218 -20.53 -3.90 -16.46
CA LEU A 218 -21.63 -3.00 -16.81
C LEU A 218 -22.38 -3.54 -18.06
N PRO A 219 -23.53 -2.95 -18.43
CA PRO A 219 -24.22 -3.25 -19.68
C PRO A 219 -23.31 -3.09 -20.90
N ASN A 220 -23.68 -3.74 -22.01
CA ASN A 220 -22.97 -3.67 -23.28
C ASN A 220 -21.49 -4.10 -23.22
N THR A 221 -21.17 -5.06 -22.34
CA THR A 221 -19.82 -5.63 -22.15
C THR A 221 -18.77 -4.65 -21.65
N VAL A 222 -19.18 -3.46 -21.19
CA VAL A 222 -18.29 -2.46 -20.62
C VAL A 222 -17.85 -2.90 -19.22
N VAL A 223 -16.58 -2.65 -18.86
CA VAL A 223 -16.10 -2.89 -17.51
C VAL A 223 -15.76 -1.56 -16.83
N LEU A 224 -16.22 -1.37 -15.60
CA LEU A 224 -15.75 -0.30 -14.72
C LEU A 224 -14.49 -0.79 -13.99
N ALA A 225 -13.34 -0.19 -14.27
CA ALA A 225 -12.11 -0.39 -13.52
C ALA A 225 -12.00 0.69 -12.43
N MET A 226 -12.13 0.30 -11.16
CA MET A 226 -12.19 1.21 -10.02
C MET A 226 -10.93 1.10 -9.16
N GLU A 227 -10.37 2.27 -8.82
CA GLU A 227 -9.25 2.41 -7.88
C GLU A 227 -9.69 3.04 -6.57
N CYS A 228 -9.30 2.45 -5.44
CA CYS A 228 -9.56 2.96 -4.10
C CYS A 228 -8.30 3.68 -3.60
N LYS A 229 -8.36 5.01 -3.45
CA LYS A 229 -7.23 5.84 -3.03
C LYS A 229 -7.53 6.56 -1.71
N VAL A 230 -6.76 6.20 -0.70
CA VAL A 230 -6.67 6.92 0.57
C VAL A 230 -5.40 7.78 0.59
N SER A 231 -5.52 9.05 0.97
CA SER A 231 -4.39 9.96 1.21
C SER A 231 -4.51 10.66 2.55
N ASN A 232 -3.38 10.85 3.24
CA ASN A 232 -3.31 11.53 4.53
C ASN A 232 -2.73 12.96 4.44
N ASP A 233 -2.23 13.35 3.27
CA ASP A 233 -1.74 14.69 2.98
C ASP A 233 -1.84 15.01 1.47
N GLU A 234 -1.81 16.30 1.13
CA GLU A 234 -1.99 16.78 -0.24
C GLU A 234 -0.80 16.41 -1.14
N THR A 235 0.44 16.46 -0.62
CA THR A 235 1.65 16.19 -1.41
C THR A 235 1.67 14.75 -1.90
N ASN A 236 1.39 13.79 -1.02
CA ASN A 236 1.27 12.38 -1.36
C ASN A 236 0.04 12.12 -2.24
N SER A 237 -1.04 12.90 -2.12
CA SER A 237 -2.21 12.74 -2.99
C SER A 237 -1.88 12.95 -4.46
N VAL A 238 -0.97 13.89 -4.80
CA VAL A 238 -0.56 14.13 -6.19
C VAL A 238 -0.04 12.85 -6.85
N LYS A 239 0.80 12.09 -6.13
CA LYS A 239 1.32 10.80 -6.63
C LYS A 239 0.21 9.78 -6.82
N ARG A 240 -0.75 9.70 -5.90
CA ARG A 240 -1.89 8.75 -5.97
C ARG A 240 -2.83 9.07 -7.12
N ILE A 241 -3.08 10.35 -7.36
CA ILE A 241 -3.92 10.83 -8.45
C ILE A 241 -3.24 10.59 -9.80
N ASN A 242 -1.94 10.84 -9.89
CA ASN A 242 -1.15 10.51 -11.09
C ASN A 242 -1.16 9.01 -11.39
N ASP A 243 -1.14 8.15 -10.36
CA ASP A 243 -1.25 6.69 -10.53
C ASP A 243 -2.60 6.30 -11.15
N VAL A 244 -3.72 6.86 -10.65
CA VAL A 244 -5.06 6.63 -11.24
C VAL A 244 -5.11 7.10 -12.68
N LEU A 245 -4.64 8.32 -12.98
CA LEU A 245 -4.65 8.86 -14.35
C LEU A 245 -3.81 8.02 -15.32
N LYS A 246 -2.64 7.55 -14.88
CA LYS A 246 -1.78 6.67 -15.69
C LYS A 246 -2.48 5.35 -16.00
N LYS A 247 -3.16 4.75 -15.01
CA LYS A 247 -3.93 3.52 -15.21
C LYS A 247 -5.14 3.75 -16.12
N ALA A 248 -5.90 4.82 -15.89
CA ALA A 248 -7.03 5.21 -16.72
C ALA A 248 -6.63 5.36 -18.19
N HIS A 249 -5.51 6.04 -18.44
CA HIS A 249 -4.97 6.18 -19.79
C HIS A 249 -4.53 4.83 -20.38
N ALA A 250 -3.76 4.02 -19.63
CA ALA A 250 -3.30 2.72 -20.09
C ALA A 250 -4.45 1.75 -20.41
N TRP A 251 -5.52 1.74 -19.62
CA TRP A 251 -6.71 0.94 -19.89
C TRP A 251 -7.48 1.49 -21.09
N LYS A 252 -7.69 2.81 -21.17
CA LYS A 252 -8.37 3.42 -22.31
C LYS A 252 -7.64 3.20 -23.63
N ASP A 253 -6.31 3.24 -23.62
CA ASP A 253 -5.49 3.01 -24.82
C ASP A 253 -5.54 1.55 -25.29
N HIS A 254 -5.74 0.59 -24.38
CA HIS A 254 -5.84 -0.83 -24.72
C HIS A 254 -7.28 -1.26 -25.04
N TRP A 255 -8.24 -0.82 -24.23
CA TRP A 255 -9.63 -1.29 -24.27
C TRP A 255 -10.60 -0.31 -24.94
N GLY A 256 -10.20 0.93 -25.19
CA GLY A 256 -11.06 1.95 -25.78
C GLY A 256 -12.31 2.21 -24.95
N SER A 257 -13.48 2.19 -25.60
CA SER A 257 -14.79 2.40 -24.97
C SER A 257 -15.29 1.21 -24.14
N PHE A 258 -14.61 0.06 -24.17
CA PHE A 258 -14.99 -1.12 -23.39
C PHE A 258 -14.58 -1.02 -21.92
N VAL A 259 -13.86 0.03 -21.53
CA VAL A 259 -13.52 0.31 -20.14
C VAL A 259 -13.93 1.72 -19.74
N LYS A 260 -14.54 1.83 -18.56
CA LYS A 260 -14.71 3.09 -17.83
C LYS A 260 -13.78 3.04 -16.61
N THR A 261 -13.21 4.18 -16.22
CA THR A 261 -12.37 4.24 -15.02
C THR A 261 -13.08 5.02 -13.91
N ALA A 262 -12.99 4.52 -12.68
CA ALA A 262 -13.50 5.20 -11.50
C ALA A 262 -12.44 5.28 -10.39
N ALA A 263 -12.61 6.25 -9.49
CA ALA A 263 -11.81 6.40 -8.30
C ALA A 263 -12.70 6.63 -7.07
N VAL A 264 -12.48 5.87 -6.01
CA VAL A 264 -13.06 6.13 -4.68
C VAL A 264 -11.99 6.78 -3.82
N LEU A 265 -12.26 8.00 -3.37
CA LEU A 265 -11.31 8.85 -2.68
C LEU A 265 -11.62 8.96 -1.18
N GLN A 266 -10.57 8.99 -0.37
CA GLN A 266 -10.67 9.25 1.07
C GLN A 266 -9.48 10.06 1.58
N GLY A 267 -9.78 10.96 2.53
CA GLY A 267 -8.78 11.73 3.28
C GLY A 267 -8.40 13.04 2.60
N VAL A 268 -7.14 13.44 2.71
CA VAL A 268 -6.69 14.79 2.31
C VAL A 268 -6.24 14.80 0.86
N ILE A 269 -7.05 15.41 -0.01
CA ILE A 269 -6.81 15.53 -1.46
C ILE A 269 -7.19 16.95 -1.89
N ALA A 270 -6.32 17.62 -2.66
CA ALA A 270 -6.61 18.96 -3.14
C ALA A 270 -7.72 18.93 -4.20
N ALA A 271 -8.66 19.87 -4.15
CA ALA A 271 -9.77 19.95 -5.10
C ALA A 271 -9.29 19.99 -6.57
N LYS A 272 -8.18 20.69 -6.85
CA LYS A 272 -7.56 20.74 -8.18
C LYS A 272 -7.15 19.35 -8.70
N ASP A 273 -6.74 18.44 -7.83
CA ASP A 273 -6.35 17.09 -8.23
C ASP A 273 -7.56 16.21 -8.51
N VAL A 274 -8.68 16.46 -7.83
CA VAL A 274 -9.97 15.86 -8.17
C VAL A 274 -10.44 16.35 -9.54
N MET A 275 -10.28 17.65 -9.85
CA MET A 275 -10.60 18.16 -11.19
C MET A 275 -9.79 17.48 -12.29
N ARG A 276 -8.51 17.21 -12.03
CA ARG A 276 -7.65 16.47 -12.98
C ARG A 276 -8.15 15.06 -13.27
N LEU A 277 -8.73 14.37 -12.28
CA LEU A 277 -9.40 13.07 -12.50
C LEU A 277 -10.61 13.19 -13.43
N LEU A 278 -11.49 14.15 -13.14
CA LEU A 278 -12.69 14.39 -13.93
C LEU A 278 -12.35 14.78 -15.37
N ASP A 279 -11.37 15.68 -15.56
CA ASP A 279 -10.86 16.07 -16.87
C ASP A 279 -10.22 14.89 -17.63
N GLY A 280 -9.66 13.93 -16.89
CA GLY A 280 -9.14 12.66 -17.42
C GLY A 280 -10.22 11.61 -17.76
N GLY A 281 -11.50 11.93 -17.56
CA GLY A 281 -12.61 11.00 -17.80
C GLY A 281 -12.73 9.90 -16.75
N VAL A 282 -12.24 10.14 -15.53
CA VAL A 282 -12.40 9.23 -14.38
C VAL A 282 -13.64 9.64 -13.58
N GLU A 283 -14.53 8.70 -13.33
CA GLU A 283 -15.66 8.87 -12.41
C GLU A 283 -15.13 8.96 -10.97
N VAL A 284 -15.54 9.96 -10.20
CA VAL A 284 -15.02 10.14 -8.84
C VAL A 284 -16.13 9.97 -7.80
N PHE A 285 -15.82 9.16 -6.78
CA PHE A 285 -16.66 8.93 -5.62
C PHE A 285 -15.87 9.20 -4.33
N TRP A 286 -16.57 9.44 -3.23
CA TRP A 286 -15.95 9.70 -1.93
C TRP A 286 -16.38 8.65 -0.92
N SER A 287 -15.46 8.16 -0.11
CA SER A 287 -15.76 7.15 0.91
C SER A 287 -16.78 7.59 1.95
N HIS A 288 -16.86 8.91 2.22
CA HIS A 288 -17.85 9.46 3.15
C HIS A 288 -19.20 9.78 2.47
N ASP A 289 -19.30 9.62 1.14
CA ASP A 289 -20.56 9.76 0.37
C ASP A 289 -20.70 8.60 -0.63
N LEU A 290 -20.55 7.37 -0.12
CA LEU A 290 -20.83 6.16 -0.91
C LEU A 290 -22.29 6.02 -1.40
N PRO A 291 -23.32 6.61 -0.77
CA PRO A 291 -24.65 6.66 -1.38
C PRO A 291 -24.69 7.28 -2.78
N ARG A 292 -23.74 8.17 -3.12
CA ARG A 292 -23.60 8.65 -4.51
C ARG A 292 -23.09 7.57 -5.47
N PHE A 293 -22.18 6.71 -5.02
CA PHE A 293 -21.74 5.56 -5.81
C PHE A 293 -22.87 4.57 -6.04
N GLU A 294 -23.65 4.26 -5.00
CA GLU A 294 -24.82 3.38 -5.11
C GLU A 294 -25.88 3.91 -6.09
N ARG A 295 -26.19 5.22 -6.03
CA ARG A 295 -27.07 5.85 -7.03
C ARG A 295 -26.51 5.75 -8.44
N TRP A 296 -25.24 6.06 -8.63
CA TRP A 296 -24.58 5.93 -9.93
C TRP A 296 -24.66 4.49 -10.46
N LEU A 297 -24.48 3.48 -9.60
CA LEU A 297 -24.65 2.07 -9.98
C LEU A 297 -26.07 1.81 -10.48
N SER A 298 -27.10 2.28 -9.76
CA SER A 298 -28.50 2.05 -10.17
C SER A 298 -28.85 2.65 -11.54
N GLU A 299 -28.14 3.71 -11.96
CA GLU A 299 -28.34 4.39 -13.24
C GLU A 299 -27.50 3.79 -14.39
N ASN A 300 -26.41 3.08 -14.06
CA ASN A 300 -25.40 2.64 -15.04
C ASN A 300 -25.21 1.12 -15.13
N ALA A 301 -25.85 0.32 -14.27
CA ALA A 301 -25.62 -1.12 -14.14
C ALA A 301 -26.78 -2.01 -14.56
#